data_AF-A0A7S1LQ80-F1
#
_entry.id   AF-A0A7S1LQ80-F1
#
_cell.length_a   1.000
_cell.length_b   1.000
_cell.length_c   1.000
_cell.angle_alpha   90.00
_cell.angle_beta   90.00
_cell.angle_gamma   90.00
#
_symmetry.space_group_name_H-M   'P 1'
#
loop_
_entity.id
_entity.type
_entity.pdbx_description
1 polymer ?
#
loop_
_entity_poly.entity_id
_entity_poly.type
_entity_poly.pdbx_seq_one_letter_code
_entity_poly.pdbx_strand_id
1 'polypeptide(L)'
;ALDEVDVATRILHTCLRLDPSCSDTYLLLARIYHGKDQPNAALQYLEQGLSHDFSVRNHPLYHLVKAQVLSSAGEYEPAVKVLEAAMDLPGVKTVGADAKQPQNKMVMLGVSDRAALFTLLVNLLTKQKRLDEATDIVKQAIAEFAGTSEEVKVL
;
A
#
# COMPACT_ATOMS: atom_id res chain seq x y z
N ALA A 1 8.31 -19.27 -7.04
CA ALA A 1 8.56 -17.82 -6.92
C ALA A 1 8.56 -17.10 -8.28
N LEU A 2 9.64 -17.14 -9.10
CA LEU A 2 9.66 -16.43 -10.41
C LEU A 2 8.53 -16.88 -11.35
N ASP A 3 8.32 -18.19 -11.44
CA ASP A 3 7.30 -18.79 -12.32
C ASP A 3 5.86 -18.39 -11.96
N GLU A 4 5.56 -18.29 -10.66
CA GLU A 4 4.23 -17.90 -10.18
C GLU A 4 3.91 -16.42 -10.47
N VAL A 5 4.91 -15.54 -10.34
CA VAL A 5 4.73 -14.11 -10.64
C VAL A 5 4.50 -13.88 -12.13
N ASP A 6 5.17 -14.64 -12.99
CA ASP A 6 4.97 -14.55 -14.44
C ASP A 6 3.62 -15.12 -14.88
N VAL A 7 3.15 -16.21 -14.26
CA VAL A 7 1.78 -16.71 -14.45
C VAL A 7 0.75 -15.67 -14.01
N ALA A 8 0.92 -15.07 -12.82
CA ALA A 8 0.02 -14.02 -12.33
C ALA A 8 -0.02 -12.81 -13.27
N THR A 9 1.14 -12.36 -13.76
CA THR A 9 1.25 -11.26 -14.73
C THR A 9 0.45 -11.57 -16.01
N ARG A 10 0.56 -12.79 -16.54
CA ARG A 10 -0.20 -13.22 -17.74
C ARG A 10 -1.71 -13.26 -17.51
N ILE A 11 -2.14 -13.71 -16.33
CA ILE A 11 -3.56 -13.73 -15.96
C ILE A 11 -4.09 -12.28 -15.89
N LEU A 12 -3.38 -11.38 -15.21
CA LEU A 12 -3.79 -9.97 -15.09
C LEU A 12 -3.85 -9.27 -16.45
N HIS A 13 -2.89 -9.51 -17.34
CA HIS A 13 -3.00 -9.01 -18.72
C HIS A 13 -4.19 -9.59 -19.49
N THR A 14 -4.60 -10.81 -19.17
CA THR A 14 -5.82 -11.40 -19.74
C THR A 14 -7.07 -10.71 -19.20
N CYS A 15 -7.10 -10.40 -17.90
CA CYS A 15 -8.16 -9.59 -17.31
C CYS A 15 -8.28 -8.23 -18.00
N LEU A 16 -7.17 -7.52 -18.22
CA LEU A 16 -7.21 -6.22 -18.93
C LEU A 16 -7.69 -6.32 -20.38
N ARG A 17 -7.45 -7.46 -21.07
CA ARG A 17 -8.00 -7.66 -22.42
C ARG A 17 -9.51 -7.87 -22.42
N LEU A 18 -10.04 -8.47 -21.35
CA LEU A 18 -11.48 -8.72 -21.19
C LEU A 18 -12.20 -7.47 -20.68
N ASP A 19 -11.59 -6.76 -19.74
CA ASP A 19 -12.08 -5.51 -19.17
C ASP A 19 -10.92 -4.53 -18.91
N PRO A 20 -10.66 -3.60 -19.86
CA PRO A 20 -9.64 -2.57 -19.70
C PRO A 20 -9.93 -1.56 -18.60
N SER A 21 -11.16 -1.50 -18.07
CA SER A 21 -11.56 -0.55 -17.03
C SER A 21 -11.35 -1.06 -15.61
N CYS A 22 -10.94 -2.32 -15.45
CA CYS A 22 -10.72 -2.95 -14.15
C CYS A 22 -9.51 -2.34 -13.42
N SER A 23 -9.76 -1.35 -12.58
CA SER A 23 -8.76 -0.61 -11.80
C SER A 23 -7.91 -1.50 -10.88
N ASP A 24 -8.51 -2.51 -10.25
CA ASP A 24 -7.80 -3.46 -9.39
C ASP A 24 -6.71 -4.24 -10.13
N THR A 25 -6.94 -4.56 -11.40
CA THR A 25 -5.95 -5.26 -12.22
C THR A 25 -4.70 -4.42 -12.40
N TYR A 26 -4.86 -3.11 -12.60
CA TYR A 26 -3.73 -2.17 -12.67
C TYR A 26 -3.00 -2.04 -11.33
N LEU A 27 -3.70 -2.03 -10.20
CA LEU A 27 -3.07 -1.99 -8.87
C LEU A 27 -2.22 -3.23 -8.59
N LEU A 28 -2.72 -4.41 -8.97
CA LEU A 28 -1.98 -5.67 -8.83
C LEU A 28 -0.75 -5.71 -9.75
N LEU A 29 -0.87 -5.24 -10.99
CA LEU A 29 0.28 -5.09 -11.88
C LEU A 29 1.32 -4.13 -11.29
N ALA A 30 0.90 -2.97 -10.78
CA ALA A 30 1.82 -2.03 -10.14
C ALA A 30 2.61 -2.68 -8.99
N ARG A 31 1.94 -3.47 -8.13
CA ARG A 31 2.58 -4.22 -7.05
C ARG A 31 3.60 -5.23 -7.58
N ILE A 32 3.26 -5.99 -8.62
CA ILE A 32 4.17 -6.96 -9.25
C ILE A 32 5.40 -6.26 -9.81
N TYR A 33 5.21 -5.17 -10.56
CA TYR A 33 6.30 -4.44 -11.19
C TYR A 33 7.20 -3.73 -10.18
N HIS A 34 6.64 -3.25 -9.05
CA HIS A 34 7.46 -2.82 -7.92
C HIS A 34 8.33 -3.96 -7.37
N GLY A 35 7.75 -5.15 -7.15
CA GLY A 35 8.50 -6.33 -6.71
C GLY A 35 9.55 -6.85 -7.70
N LYS A 36 9.41 -6.51 -9.00
CA LYS A 36 10.40 -6.78 -10.06
C LYS A 36 11.49 -5.70 -10.16
N ASP A 37 11.54 -4.75 -9.23
CA ASP A 37 12.45 -3.60 -9.26
C ASP A 37 12.30 -2.74 -10.54
N GLN A 38 11.07 -2.61 -11.02
CA GLN A 38 10.70 -1.81 -12.19
C GLN A 38 9.79 -0.63 -11.78
N PRO A 39 10.35 0.40 -11.11
CA PRO A 39 9.56 1.48 -10.49
C PRO A 39 8.77 2.31 -11.51
N ASN A 40 9.33 2.56 -12.70
CA ASN A 40 8.64 3.33 -13.74
C ASN A 40 7.39 2.59 -14.25
N ALA A 41 7.48 1.28 -14.43
CA ALA A 41 6.33 0.47 -14.83
C ALA A 41 5.28 0.42 -13.72
N ALA A 42 5.70 0.32 -12.46
CA ALA A 42 4.79 0.39 -11.32
C ALA A 42 4.00 1.70 -11.31
N LEU A 43 4.67 2.85 -11.46
CA LEU A 43 4.02 4.17 -11.52
C LEU A 43 3.07 4.29 -12.72
N GLN A 44 3.48 3.82 -13.89
CA GLN A 44 2.64 3.83 -15.08
C GLN A 44 1.34 3.04 -14.86
N TYR A 45 1.40 1.87 -14.23
CA TYR A 45 0.20 1.10 -13.91
C TYR A 45 -0.67 1.79 -12.86
N LEU A 46 -0.09 2.46 -11.86
CA LEU A 46 -0.86 3.27 -10.91
C LEU A 46 -1.61 4.42 -11.62
N GLU A 47 -0.97 5.09 -12.57
CA GLU A 47 -1.58 6.16 -13.37
C GLU A 47 -2.69 5.64 -14.27
N GLN A 48 -2.47 4.50 -14.94
CA GLN A 48 -3.50 3.85 -15.75
C GLN A 48 -4.73 3.48 -14.92
N GLY A 49 -4.54 2.84 -13.77
CA GLY A 49 -5.64 2.51 -12.85
C GLY A 49 -6.45 3.76 -12.45
N LEU A 50 -5.76 4.86 -12.11
CA LEU A 50 -6.40 6.13 -11.77
C LEU A 50 -7.17 6.76 -12.94
N SER A 51 -6.67 6.62 -14.17
CA SER A 51 -7.31 7.16 -15.38
C SER A 51 -8.63 6.45 -15.72
N HIS A 52 -8.75 5.17 -15.35
CA HIS A 52 -9.98 4.38 -15.53
C HIS A 52 -10.95 4.58 -14.37
N ASP A 53 -10.45 4.70 -13.14
CA ASP A 53 -11.27 4.92 -11.95
C ASP A 53 -10.57 5.87 -10.97
N PHE A 54 -11.11 7.08 -10.84
CA PHE A 54 -10.60 8.07 -9.90
C PHE A 54 -10.76 7.66 -8.43
N SER A 55 -11.60 6.67 -8.11
CA SER A 55 -11.77 6.17 -6.74
C SER A 55 -10.51 5.45 -6.23
N VAL A 56 -9.64 5.01 -7.14
CA VAL A 56 -8.33 4.38 -6.84
C VAL A 56 -7.45 5.23 -5.93
N ARG A 57 -7.58 6.57 -5.98
CA ARG A 57 -6.86 7.46 -5.04
C ARG A 57 -7.24 7.27 -3.58
N ASN A 58 -8.34 6.58 -3.30
CA ASN A 58 -8.77 6.21 -1.95
C ASN A 58 -8.48 4.73 -1.65
N HIS A 59 -7.76 4.03 -2.52
CA HIS A 59 -7.42 2.63 -2.35
C HIS A 59 -6.08 2.50 -1.60
N PRO A 60 -6.01 1.86 -0.42
CA PRO A 60 -4.77 1.84 0.35
C PRO A 60 -3.58 1.15 -0.35
N LEU A 61 -3.83 0.13 -1.19
CA LEU A 61 -2.78 -0.50 -2.01
C LEU A 61 -2.10 0.47 -2.98
N TYR A 62 -2.87 1.41 -3.56
CA TYR A 62 -2.32 2.45 -4.44
C TYR A 62 -1.27 3.27 -3.68
N HIS A 63 -1.62 3.72 -2.48
CA HIS A 63 -0.71 4.51 -1.65
C HIS A 63 0.50 3.72 -1.18
N LEU A 64 0.31 2.46 -0.77
CA LEU A 64 1.40 1.60 -0.34
C LEU A 64 2.45 1.42 -1.45
N VAL A 65 2.02 1.03 -2.66
CA VAL A 65 2.93 0.83 -3.79
C VAL A 65 3.59 2.15 -4.19
N LYS A 66 2.84 3.25 -4.24
CA LYS A 66 3.38 4.58 -4.56
C LYS A 66 4.45 5.02 -3.57
N ALA A 67 4.19 4.86 -2.27
CA ALA A 67 5.15 5.20 -1.22
C ALA A 67 6.40 4.32 -1.26
N GLN A 68 6.26 3.03 -1.55
CA GLN A 68 7.40 2.13 -1.72
C GLN A 68 8.29 2.54 -2.89
N VAL A 69 7.69 2.90 -4.03
CA VAL A 69 8.44 3.40 -5.19
C VAL A 69 9.17 4.71 -4.87
N LEU A 70 8.49 5.69 -4.26
CA LEU A 70 9.11 6.95 -3.85
C LEU A 70 10.25 6.73 -2.84
N SER A 71 10.05 5.84 -1.87
CA SER A 71 11.06 5.47 -0.88
C SER A 71 12.31 4.85 -1.53
N SER A 72 12.11 3.96 -2.52
CA SER A 72 13.22 3.36 -3.28
C SER A 72 14.00 4.38 -4.12
N ALA A 73 13.36 5.45 -4.56
CA ALA A 73 13.98 6.57 -5.26
C ALA A 73 14.67 7.59 -4.31
N GLY A 74 14.59 7.39 -2.99
CA GLY A 74 15.13 8.32 -1.99
C GLY A 74 14.21 9.52 -1.73
N GLU A 75 13.01 9.57 -2.31
CA GLU A 75 12.01 10.60 -2.09
C GLU A 75 11.23 10.36 -0.79
N TYR A 76 11.93 10.48 0.34
CA TYR A 76 11.39 10.13 1.66
C TYR A 76 10.23 11.02 2.11
N GLU A 77 10.34 12.34 1.91
CA GLU A 77 9.28 13.26 2.35
C GLU A 77 7.99 13.12 1.53
N PRO A 78 8.04 13.02 0.19
CA PRO A 78 6.87 12.63 -0.60
C PRO A 78 6.28 11.27 -0.19
N ALA A 79 7.13 10.27 0.09
CA ALA A 79 6.66 8.95 0.52
C ALA A 79 5.93 9.00 1.87
N VAL A 80 6.44 9.78 2.84
CA VAL A 80 5.77 9.99 4.14
C VAL A 80 4.40 10.60 3.95
N LYS A 81 4.27 11.67 3.14
CA LYS A 81 2.96 12.31 2.88
C LYS A 81 1.93 11.37 2.27
N VAL A 82 2.38 10.49 1.37
CA VAL A 82 1.51 9.46 0.77
C VAL A 82 1.03 8.46 1.84
N LEU A 83 1.91 8.04 2.75
CA LEU A 83 1.57 7.12 3.82
C LEU A 83 0.68 7.74 4.89
N GLU A 84 0.93 8.99 5.28
CA GLU A 84 0.06 9.75 6.19
C GLU A 84 -1.37 9.84 5.63
N ALA A 85 -1.51 10.19 4.34
CA ALA A 85 -2.82 10.19 3.69
C ALA A 85 -3.47 8.78 3.66
N ALA A 86 -2.68 7.73 3.48
CA ALA A 86 -3.17 6.36 3.51
C ALA A 86 -3.65 5.94 4.90
N MET A 87 -3.00 6.42 5.96
CA MET A 87 -3.35 6.14 7.36
C MET A 87 -4.72 6.67 7.77
N ASP A 88 -5.27 7.63 7.01
CA ASP A 88 -6.61 8.19 7.23
C ASP A 88 -7.69 7.48 6.38
N LEU A 89 -7.31 6.51 5.54
CA LEU A 89 -8.26 5.77 4.73
C LEU A 89 -9.00 4.70 5.55
N PRO A 90 -10.30 4.48 5.28
CA PRO A 90 -11.07 3.41 5.91
C PRO A 90 -10.41 2.04 5.70
N GLY A 91 -10.25 1.29 6.79
CA GLY A 91 -9.70 -0.07 6.77
C GLY A 91 -8.17 -0.16 6.88
N VAL A 92 -7.46 0.96 6.97
CA VAL A 92 -6.01 0.97 7.27
C VAL A 92 -5.77 0.93 8.78
N LYS A 93 -6.43 1.81 9.54
CA LYS A 93 -6.54 1.73 11.01
C LYS A 93 -7.85 1.03 11.36
N THR A 94 -7.82 -0.01 12.17
CA THR A 94 -9.02 -0.72 12.63
C THR A 94 -9.30 -0.60 14.12
N VAL A 95 -8.33 -0.12 14.89
CA VAL A 95 -8.47 0.23 16.31
C VAL A 95 -8.55 1.76 16.47
N GLY A 96 -9.54 2.26 17.19
CA GLY A 96 -9.60 3.65 17.69
C GLY A 96 -10.12 4.74 16.75
N ALA A 97 -10.26 4.49 15.45
CA ALA A 97 -11.04 5.36 14.56
C ALA A 97 -12.53 4.98 14.63
N ASP A 98 -13.45 5.92 14.34
CA ASP A 98 -14.84 5.61 14.00
C ASP A 98 -14.83 4.57 12.87
N ALA A 99 -14.82 3.29 13.23
CA ALA A 99 -14.62 2.16 12.35
C ALA A 99 -15.89 1.98 11.53
N LYS A 100 -16.17 2.93 10.65
CA LYS A 100 -17.06 2.75 9.52
C LYS A 100 -16.36 1.68 8.69
N GLN A 101 -16.76 0.43 8.92
CA GLN A 101 -16.36 -0.66 8.06
C GLN A 101 -16.59 -0.21 6.62
N PRO A 102 -15.60 -0.34 5.74
CA PRO A 102 -15.79 0.07 4.36
C PRO A 102 -17.01 -0.69 3.83
N GLN A 103 -17.99 0.06 3.31
CA GLN A 103 -19.20 -0.53 2.74
C GLN A 103 -18.86 -1.50 1.59
N ASN A 104 -17.63 -1.40 1.05
CA ASN A 104 -17.07 -2.29 0.06
C ASN A 104 -15.88 -3.09 0.62
N LYS A 105 -16.05 -4.40 0.81
CA LYS A 105 -15.00 -5.32 1.30
C LYS A 105 -13.77 -5.39 0.37
N MET A 106 -13.91 -5.01 -0.90
CA MET A 106 -12.81 -5.02 -1.88
C MET A 106 -11.67 -4.05 -1.54
N VAL A 107 -11.91 -3.01 -0.71
CA VAL A 107 -10.96 -1.91 -0.47
C VAL A 107 -10.07 -2.16 0.76
N MET A 108 -10.17 -3.30 1.43
CA MET A 108 -9.37 -3.58 2.64
C MET A 108 -8.03 -4.22 2.30
N LEU A 109 -6.94 -3.64 2.80
CA LEU A 109 -5.64 -4.30 2.84
C LEU A 109 -5.67 -5.50 3.78
N GLY A 110 -4.97 -6.56 3.41
CA GLY A 110 -4.70 -7.66 4.32
C GLY A 110 -3.83 -7.20 5.51
N VAL A 111 -3.87 -7.94 6.62
CA VAL A 111 -3.15 -7.59 7.86
C VAL A 111 -1.65 -7.35 7.58
N SER A 112 -1.03 -8.19 6.76
CA SER A 112 0.38 -8.03 6.37
C SER A 112 0.66 -6.76 5.56
N ASP A 113 -0.26 -6.35 4.68
CA ASP A 113 -0.09 -5.12 3.89
C ASP A 113 -0.26 -3.87 4.77
N ARG A 114 -1.19 -3.92 5.74
CA ARG A 114 -1.31 -2.86 6.75
C ARG A 114 -0.02 -2.79 7.59
N ALA A 115 0.49 -3.92 8.07
CA ALA A 115 1.74 -3.94 8.84
C ALA A 115 2.92 -3.37 8.03
N ALA A 116 3.01 -3.70 6.73
CA ALA A 116 4.00 -3.12 5.83
C ALA A 116 3.87 -1.60 5.70
N LEU A 117 2.64 -1.07 5.64
CA LEU A 117 2.37 0.37 5.59
C LEU A 117 2.87 1.08 6.84
N PHE A 118 2.52 0.58 8.03
CA PHE A 118 2.99 1.14 9.31
C PHE A 118 4.51 1.08 9.43
N THR A 119 5.11 -0.08 9.14
CA THR A 119 6.55 -0.29 9.25
C THR A 119 7.33 0.62 8.28
N LEU A 120 6.82 0.80 7.06
CA LEU A 120 7.43 1.71 6.09
C LEU A 120 7.37 3.16 6.58
N LEU A 121 6.24 3.59 7.14
CA LEU A 121 6.09 4.94 7.67
C LEU A 121 7.06 5.20 8.83
N VAL A 122 7.16 4.27 9.79
CA VAL A 122 8.13 4.35 10.91
C VAL A 122 9.55 4.48 10.36
N ASN A 123 9.95 3.59 9.45
CA ASN A 123 11.30 3.60 8.87
C ASN A 123 11.63 4.93 8.19
N LEU A 124 10.67 5.49 7.45
CA LEU A 124 10.86 6.78 6.77
C LEU A 124 10.95 7.94 7.76
N LEU A 125 10.09 8.00 8.78
CA LEU A 125 10.16 9.03 9.83
C LEU A 125 11.48 8.96 10.59
N THR A 126 11.97 7.76 10.93
CA THR A 126 13.27 7.56 11.56
C THR A 126 14.43 8.04 10.67
N LYS A 127 14.41 7.72 9.36
CA LYS A 127 15.40 8.22 8.40
C LYS A 127 15.42 9.75 8.32
N GLN A 128 14.27 10.39 8.52
CA GLN A 128 14.11 11.84 8.55
C GLN A 128 14.36 12.46 9.93
N LYS A 129 14.74 11.66 10.95
CA LYS A 129 14.94 12.09 12.35
C LYS A 129 13.67 12.66 13.02
N ARG A 130 12.49 12.35 12.49
CA ARG A 130 11.16 12.69 13.06
C ARG A 130 10.77 11.64 14.12
N LEU A 131 11.57 11.56 15.20
CA LEU A 131 11.50 10.46 16.17
C LEU A 131 10.22 10.45 17.01
N ASP A 132 9.69 11.62 17.34
CA ASP A 132 8.45 11.74 18.12
C ASP A 132 7.27 11.14 17.33
N GLU A 133 7.15 11.52 16.06
CA GLU A 133 6.13 11.00 15.15
C GLU A 133 6.30 9.50 14.90
N ALA A 134 7.53 9.04 14.69
CA ALA A 134 7.82 7.62 14.53
C ALA A 134 7.36 6.81 15.76
N THR A 135 7.62 7.33 16.96
CA THR A 135 7.21 6.70 18.22
C THR A 135 5.69 6.58 18.34
N ASP A 136 4.96 7.60 17.92
CA ASP A 136 3.50 7.56 17.95
C ASP A 136 2.90 6.59 16.93
N ILE A 137 3.52 6.43 15.76
CA ILE A 137 3.13 5.40 14.79
C ILE A 137 3.44 3.99 15.33
N VAL A 138 4.58 3.79 16.01
CA VAL A 138 4.91 2.50 16.64
C VAL A 138 3.86 2.11 17.69
N LYS A 139 3.48 3.03 18.59
CA LYS A 139 2.42 2.77 19.58
C LYS A 139 1.10 2.38 18.93
N GLN A 140 0.73 3.06 17.84
CA GLN A 140 -0.46 2.72 17.05
C GLN A 140 -0.34 1.33 16.44
N ALA A 141 0.81 0.98 15.86
CA ALA A 141 1.05 -0.33 15.26
C ALA A 141 0.92 -1.45 16.31
N ILE A 142 1.52 -1.29 17.50
CA ILE A 142 1.44 -2.26 18.60
C ILE A 142 -0.04 -2.49 18.97
N ALA A 143 -0.83 -1.43 19.14
CA ALA A 143 -2.24 -1.55 19.47
C ALA A 143 -3.06 -2.21 18.34
N GLU A 144 -2.75 -1.87 17.09
CA GLU A 144 -3.45 -2.35 15.89
C GLU A 144 -3.19 -3.84 15.58
N PHE A 145 -1.98 -4.32 15.87
CA PHE A 145 -1.52 -5.67 15.51
C PHE A 145 -1.35 -6.61 16.70
N ALA A 146 -1.68 -6.17 17.93
CA ALA A 146 -1.66 -7.00 19.13
C ALA A 146 -2.45 -8.31 18.93
N GLY A 147 -1.81 -9.45 19.20
CA GLY A 147 -2.40 -10.78 19.02
C GLY A 147 -2.49 -11.27 17.58
N THR A 148 -1.95 -10.54 16.60
CA THR A 148 -1.84 -10.97 15.20
C THR A 148 -0.46 -11.56 14.90
N SER A 149 -0.35 -12.31 13.80
CA SER A 149 0.95 -12.81 13.31
C SER A 149 1.95 -11.71 12.93
N GLU A 150 1.50 -10.46 12.81
CA GLU A 150 2.32 -9.32 12.42
C GLU A 150 2.83 -8.50 13.62
N GLU A 151 2.41 -8.82 14.86
CA GLU A 151 2.80 -8.07 16.08
C GLU A 151 4.32 -7.94 16.22
N VAL A 152 5.06 -9.04 16.01
CA VAL A 152 6.53 -9.06 16.12
C VAL A 152 7.20 -8.24 15.03
N LYS A 153 6.56 -8.05 13.87
CA LYS A 153 7.15 -7.30 12.75
C LYS A 153 7.02 -5.79 12.91
N VAL A 154 6.08 -5.34 13.74
CA VAL A 154 5.82 -3.92 13.98
C VAL A 154 6.47 -3.38 15.26
N LEU A 155 7.08 -4.26 16.06
CA LEU A 155 7.90 -3.97 17.24
C LEU A 155 9.36 -3.71 16.85
#